data_AF-X1L0L9-F1
#
_entry.id   AF-X1L0L9-F1
#
_cell.length_a   1.000
_cell.length_b   1.000
_cell.length_c   1.000
_cell.angle_alpha   90.00
_cell.angle_beta   90.00
_cell.angle_gamma   90.00
#
_symmetry.space_group_name_H-M   'P 1'
#
loop_
_entity.id
_entity.type
_entity.pdbx_description
1 polymer ?
#
loop_
_entity_poly.entity_id
_entity_poly.type
_entity_poly.pdbx_seq_one_letter_code
_entity_poly.pdbx_strand_id
1 'polypeptide(L)'
;CHGFCQQGPIVVVEPEGIFYAKVTVDDVPEIVQSHLRDGKPVARLFYHDPISDEAIPCYKDITFYSQQQRIVLRNCGHINPERIDDYVKTGGYESLRKVLSEMSPEQVIDEVKRSG
;
A
#
# COMPACT_ATOMS: atom_id res chain seq x y z
N CYS A 1 -6.38 3.38 -1.10
CA CYS A 1 -5.52 4.47 -1.63
C CYS A 1 -4.17 4.42 -0.92
N HIS A 2 -3.07 4.67 -1.63
CA HIS A 2 -1.70 4.66 -1.06
C HIS A 2 -1.28 6.00 -0.43
N GLY A 3 -2.15 7.02 -0.38
CA GLY A 3 -1.89 8.27 0.34
C GLY A 3 -1.01 9.31 -0.39
N PHE A 4 -0.39 8.97 -1.53
CA PHE A 4 0.40 9.92 -2.33
C PHE A 4 -0.48 10.60 -3.39
N CYS A 5 -1.46 11.37 -2.93
CA CYS A 5 -2.54 11.90 -3.78
C CYS A 5 -2.04 12.73 -4.98
N GLN A 6 -0.92 13.44 -4.84
CA GLN A 6 -0.33 14.25 -5.93
C GLN A 6 0.16 13.42 -7.12
N GLN A 7 0.39 12.13 -6.95
CA GLN A 7 0.80 11.20 -8.01
C GLN A 7 -0.38 10.33 -8.51
N GLY A 8 -1.60 10.61 -8.05
CA GLY A 8 -2.81 9.93 -8.50
C GLY A 8 -3.18 10.28 -9.95
N PRO A 9 -3.86 9.38 -10.68
CA PRO A 9 -4.18 7.99 -10.32
C PRO A 9 -2.93 7.08 -10.25
N ILE A 10 -2.87 6.23 -9.23
CA ILE A 10 -1.75 5.32 -8.97
C ILE A 10 -2.17 3.90 -9.34
N VAL A 11 -1.31 3.19 -10.07
CA VAL A 11 -1.43 1.74 -10.30
C VAL A 11 -0.18 1.06 -9.78
N VAL A 12 -0.34 0.01 -8.98
CA VAL A 12 0.76 -0.84 -8.51
C VAL A 12 0.55 -2.24 -9.08
N VAL A 13 1.57 -2.76 -9.77
CA VAL A 13 1.56 -4.13 -10.30
C VAL A 13 2.30 -5.05 -9.33
N GLU A 14 1.58 -6.03 -8.81
CA GLU A 14 2.09 -7.07 -7.92
C GLU A 14 2.43 -8.34 -8.74
N PRO A 15 3.43 -9.14 -8.32
CA PRO A 15 4.20 -9.05 -7.08
C PRO A 15 5.46 -8.17 -7.18
N GLU A 16 5.77 -7.60 -8.35
CA GLU A 16 6.99 -6.83 -8.56
C GLU A 16 7.02 -5.51 -7.76
N GLY A 17 5.85 -4.97 -7.40
CA GLY A 17 5.72 -3.69 -6.72
C GLY A 17 6.00 -2.50 -7.63
N ILE A 18 5.82 -2.65 -8.94
CA ILE A 18 6.03 -1.57 -9.92
C ILE A 18 4.94 -0.51 -9.72
N PHE A 19 5.36 0.74 -9.57
CA PHE A 19 4.53 1.90 -9.31
C PHE A 19 4.42 2.78 -10.56
N TYR A 20 3.20 2.88 -11.08
CA TYR A 20 2.87 3.82 -12.14
C TYR A 20 2.13 5.02 -11.57
N ALA A 21 2.65 6.21 -11.86
CA ALA A 21 2.13 7.49 -11.43
C ALA A 21 1.27 8.13 -12.52
N LYS A 22 0.25 8.90 -12.12
CA LYS A 22 -0.59 9.73 -13.01
C LYS A 22 -1.17 8.96 -14.20
N VAL A 23 -1.55 7.71 -13.97
CA VAL A 23 -2.07 6.82 -15.02
C VAL A 23 -3.40 7.34 -15.56
N THR A 24 -3.52 7.35 -16.88
CA THR A 24 -4.74 7.66 -17.63
C THR A 24 -5.34 6.39 -18.24
N VAL A 25 -6.59 6.49 -18.74
CA VAL A 25 -7.25 5.35 -19.40
C VAL A 25 -6.49 4.92 -20.67
N ASP A 26 -5.87 5.87 -21.38
CA ASP A 26 -5.13 5.61 -22.62
C ASP A 26 -3.81 4.85 -22.38
N ASP A 27 -3.29 4.87 -21.15
CA ASP A 27 -2.09 4.13 -20.76
C ASP A 27 -2.37 2.63 -20.54
N VAL A 28 -3.62 2.25 -20.27
CA VAL A 28 -4.00 0.89 -19.88
C VAL A 28 -3.61 -0.16 -20.94
N PRO A 29 -3.86 0.04 -22.25
CA PRO A 29 -3.45 -0.93 -23.26
C PRO A 29 -1.94 -1.18 -23.29
N GLU A 30 -1.12 -0.13 -23.08
CA GLU A 30 0.33 -0.25 -23.05
C GLU A 30 0.81 -1.01 -21.81
N ILE A 31 0.26 -0.70 -20.63
CA ILE A 31 0.58 -1.43 -19.38
C ILE A 31 0.25 -2.92 -19.55
N VAL A 32 -0.92 -3.24 -20.10
CA VAL A 32 -1.34 -4.64 -20.27
C VAL A 32 -0.45 -5.37 -21.29
N GLN A 33 -0.16 -4.75 -22.43
CA GLN A 33 0.62 -5.40 -23.49
C GLN A 33 2.11 -5.46 -23.16
N SER A 34 2.72 -4.32 -22.84
CA SER A 34 4.17 -4.26 -22.59
C SER A 34 4.52 -4.91 -21.26
N HIS A 35 3.84 -4.54 -20.18
CA HIS A 35 4.24 -4.98 -18.84
C HIS A 35 3.65 -6.35 -18.51
N LEU A 36 2.32 -6.49 -18.50
CA LEU A 36 1.68 -7.72 -17.99
C LEU A 36 1.89 -8.92 -18.92
N ARG A 37 1.90 -8.71 -20.24
CA ARG A 37 2.08 -9.78 -21.22
C ARG A 37 3.55 -10.02 -21.56
N ASP A 38 4.31 -8.96 -21.87
CA ASP A 38 5.69 -9.09 -22.37
C ASP A 38 6.77 -8.92 -21.28
N GLY A 39 6.38 -8.63 -20.04
CA GLY A 39 7.30 -8.48 -18.90
C GLY A 39 8.16 -7.22 -18.95
N LYS A 40 7.74 -6.20 -19.71
CA LYS A 40 8.48 -4.94 -19.92
C LYS A 40 7.72 -3.75 -19.32
N PRO A 41 8.11 -3.30 -18.12
CA PRO A 41 7.51 -2.12 -17.50
C PRO A 41 7.56 -0.86 -18.35
N VAL A 42 6.54 -0.01 -18.22
CA VAL A 42 6.37 1.22 -18.98
C VAL A 42 7.11 2.37 -18.31
N ALA A 43 8.40 2.54 -18.64
CA ALA A 43 9.29 3.46 -17.92
C ALA A 43 8.81 4.93 -17.90
N ARG A 44 8.10 5.40 -18.94
CA ARG A 44 7.55 6.77 -19.00
C ARG A 44 6.50 7.06 -17.93
N LEU A 45 5.96 6.02 -17.28
CA LEU A 45 4.94 6.13 -16.23
C LEU A 45 5.51 5.94 -14.83
N PHE A 46 6.83 5.73 -14.69
CA PHE A 46 7.45 5.65 -13.37
C PHE A 46 7.37 6.98 -12.64
N TYR A 47 7.45 6.90 -11.32
CA TYR A 47 7.63 8.10 -10.50
C TYR A 47 9.03 8.66 -10.74
N HIS A 48 9.14 9.98 -10.92
CA HIS A 48 10.42 10.67 -10.98
C HIS A 48 10.66 11.42 -9.66
N ASP A 49 11.83 11.22 -9.07
CA ASP A 49 12.22 11.98 -7.88
C ASP A 49 12.33 13.48 -8.22
N PRO A 50 11.68 14.36 -7.45
CA PRO A 50 11.63 15.79 -7.78
C PRO A 50 12.98 16.51 -7.61
N ILE A 51 13.99 15.88 -6.99
CA ILE A 51 15.32 16.45 -6.76
C ILE A 51 16.32 15.89 -7.77
N SER A 52 16.38 14.56 -7.93
CA SER A 52 17.35 13.92 -8.83
C SER A 52 16.85 13.69 -10.25
N ASP A 53 15.54 13.80 -10.50
CA ASP A 53 14.85 13.43 -11.74
C ASP A 53 15.00 11.95 -12.14
N GLU A 54 15.50 11.11 -11.23
CA GLU A 54 15.65 9.68 -11.46
C GLU A 54 14.28 8.98 -11.48
N ALA A 55 14.09 8.12 -12.46
CA ALA A 55 12.92 7.27 -12.56
C ALA A 55 13.00 6.13 -11.53
N ILE A 56 12.09 6.12 -10.57
CA ILE A 56 11.99 5.10 -9.51
C ILE A 56 10.82 4.16 -9.84
N PRO A 57 11.11 2.91 -10.27
CA PRO A 57 10.07 1.98 -10.69
C PRO A 57 9.29 1.36 -9.53
N CYS A 58 9.92 1.18 -8.37
CA CYS A 58 9.39 0.34 -7.31
C CYS A 58 8.76 1.17 -6.19
N TYR A 59 7.54 0.81 -5.79
CA TYR A 59 6.76 1.44 -4.71
C TYR A 59 7.57 1.65 -3.42
N LYS A 60 8.32 0.63 -3.01
CA LYS A 60 9.10 0.63 -1.76
C LYS A 60 10.30 1.60 -1.76
N ASP A 61 10.79 1.96 -2.94
CA ASP A 61 12.02 2.74 -3.11
C ASP A 61 11.71 4.25 -3.26
N ILE A 62 10.45 4.61 -3.50
CA ILE A 62 9.99 5.99 -3.54
C ILE A 62 10.18 6.62 -2.14
N THR A 63 10.92 7.73 -2.09
CA THR A 63 11.25 8.48 -0.86
C THR A 63 10.04 8.79 0.01
N PHE A 64 8.90 9.12 -0.62
CA PHE A 64 7.65 9.35 0.11
C PHE A 64 7.25 8.15 0.97
N TYR A 65 7.43 6.92 0.50
CA TYR A 65 7.05 5.69 1.22
C TYR A 65 8.16 5.12 2.08
N SER A 66 9.40 5.10 1.59
CA SER A 66 10.53 4.43 2.25
C SER A 66 10.89 5.04 3.60
N GLN A 67 10.55 6.31 3.82
CA GLN A 67 10.78 7.02 5.08
C GLN A 67 9.63 6.91 6.09
N GLN A 68 8.54 6.18 5.76
CA GLN A 68 7.36 6.08 6.61
C GLN A 68 7.30 4.76 7.39
N GLN A 69 7.03 4.84 8.69
CA GLN A 69 6.57 3.69 9.48
C GLN A 69 5.04 3.62 9.48
N ARG A 70 4.48 2.86 8.54
CA ARG A 70 3.02 2.79 8.32
C ARG A 70 2.33 1.80 9.27
N ILE A 71 2.38 1.99 10.59
CA ILE A 71 1.78 1.04 11.56
C ILE A 71 0.27 0.89 11.35
N VAL A 72 -0.48 2.00 11.36
CA VAL A 72 -1.95 1.99 11.16
C VAL A 72 -2.32 1.76 9.69
N LEU A 73 -1.52 2.31 8.77
CA LEU A 73 -1.79 2.29 7.33
C LEU A 73 -1.16 1.10 6.59
N ARG A 74 -0.59 0.12 7.31
CA ARG A 74 0.16 -1.01 6.72
C ARG A 74 -0.61 -1.80 5.67
N ASN A 75 -1.93 -1.86 5.79
CA ASN A 75 -2.79 -2.60 4.87
C ASN A 75 -3.31 -1.73 3.70
N CYS A 76 -3.17 -0.40 3.78
CA CYS A 76 -3.70 0.50 2.76
C CYS A 76 -2.96 0.32 1.43
N GLY A 77 -3.68 -0.20 0.44
CA GLY A 77 -3.17 -0.49 -0.90
C GLY A 77 -2.80 -1.96 -1.12
N HIS A 78 -2.86 -2.80 -0.08
CA HIS A 78 -2.48 -4.22 -0.15
C HIS A 78 -3.64 -5.19 0.04
N ILE A 79 -4.77 -4.72 0.59
CA ILE A 79 -6.01 -5.50 0.75
C ILE A 79 -7.17 -4.80 0.06
N ASN A 80 -8.20 -5.57 -0.33
CA ASN A 80 -9.45 -4.98 -0.77
C ASN A 80 -10.25 -4.48 0.46
N PRO A 81 -10.48 -3.16 0.59
CA PRO A 81 -11.20 -2.60 1.74
C PRO A 81 -12.69 -3.01 1.79
N GLU A 82 -13.25 -3.51 0.69
CA GLU A 82 -14.65 -3.96 0.59
C GLU A 82 -14.81 -5.47 0.84
N ARG A 83 -13.71 -6.20 1.11
CA ARG A 83 -13.72 -7.63 1.41
C ARG A 83 -13.22 -7.90 2.82
N ILE A 84 -14.13 -8.26 3.72
CA ILE A 84 -13.79 -8.56 5.12
C ILE A 84 -12.75 -9.68 5.26
N ASP A 85 -12.81 -10.70 4.41
CA ASP A 85 -11.86 -11.83 4.44
C ASP A 85 -10.40 -11.39 4.25
N ASP A 86 -10.15 -10.38 3.42
CA ASP A 86 -8.79 -9.87 3.20
C ASP A 86 -8.28 -9.15 4.45
N TYR A 87 -9.15 -8.44 5.17
CA TYR A 87 -8.81 -7.84 6.45
C TYR A 87 -8.53 -8.90 7.52
N VAL A 88 -9.38 -9.93 7.61
CA VAL A 88 -9.18 -11.04 8.56
C VAL A 88 -7.87 -11.79 8.28
N LYS A 89 -7.54 -12.08 7.02
CA LYS A 89 -6.28 -12.75 6.63
C LYS A 89 -5.03 -11.98 7.03
N THR A 90 -5.14 -10.68 7.24
CA THR A 90 -4.01 -9.82 7.66
C THR A 90 -4.04 -9.50 9.17
N GLY A 91 -4.76 -10.30 9.97
CA GLY A 91 -4.87 -10.15 11.42
C GLY A 91 -5.94 -9.16 11.87
N GLY A 92 -6.82 -8.74 10.96
CA GLY A 92 -7.98 -7.91 11.28
C GLY A 92 -8.86 -8.57 12.34
N TYR A 93 -9.32 -7.78 13.31
CA TYR A 93 -10.14 -8.22 14.45
C TYR A 93 -9.48 -9.19 15.45
N GLU A 94 -8.24 -9.63 15.25
CA GLU A 94 -7.58 -10.53 16.21
C GLU A 94 -7.49 -9.93 17.62
N SER A 95 -7.10 -8.65 17.71
CA SER A 95 -7.06 -7.93 18.99
C SER A 95 -8.45 -7.78 19.61
N LEU A 96 -9.49 -7.56 18.80
CA LEU A 96 -10.86 -7.46 19.30
C LEU A 96 -11.32 -8.81 19.87
N ARG A 97 -11.05 -9.91 19.16
CA ARG A 97 -11.33 -11.26 19.64
C ARG A 97 -10.68 -11.49 21.00
N LYS A 98 -9.36 -11.23 21.10
CA LYS A 98 -8.59 -11.35 22.36
C LYS A 98 -9.22 -10.55 23.49
N VAL A 99 -9.54 -9.26 23.24
CA VAL A 99 -10.14 -8.39 24.25
C VAL A 99 -11.46 -8.95 24.77
N LEU A 100 -12.33 -9.44 23.87
CA LEU A 100 -13.65 -9.93 24.25
C LEU A 100 -13.62 -11.31 24.92
N SER A 101 -12.63 -12.15 24.62
CA SER A 101 -12.57 -13.53 25.15
C SER A 101 -11.64 -13.70 26.35
N GLU A 102 -10.63 -12.85 26.52
CA GLU A 102 -9.51 -13.10 27.44
C GLU A 102 -9.18 -11.93 28.38
N MET A 103 -9.78 -10.75 28.22
CA MET A 103 -9.39 -9.56 28.99
C MET A 103 -10.57 -8.94 29.76
N SER A 104 -10.28 -8.42 30.96
CA SER A 104 -11.18 -7.53 31.68
C SER A 104 -11.06 -6.08 31.16
N PRO A 105 -12.08 -5.22 31.40
CA PRO A 105 -12.00 -3.80 31.07
C PRO A 105 -10.75 -3.10 31.63
N GLU A 106 -10.33 -3.42 32.86
CA GLU A 106 -9.15 -2.86 33.50
C GLU A 106 -7.86 -3.27 32.78
N GLN A 107 -7.75 -4.55 32.39
CA GLN A 107 -6.59 -5.04 31.63
C GLN A 107 -6.49 -4.36 30.26
N VAL A 108 -7.62 -4.05 29.61
CA VAL A 108 -7.63 -3.30 28.35
C VAL A 108 -7.12 -1.88 28.56
N ILE A 109 -7.61 -1.20 29.61
CA ILE A 109 -7.14 0.15 29.96
C ILE A 109 -5.63 0.16 30.22
N ASP A 110 -5.13 -0.82 30.96
CA ASP A 110 -3.71 -0.92 31.28
C ASP A 110 -2.84 -1.25 30.05
N GLU A 111 -3.33 -2.09 29.13
CA GLU A 111 -2.65 -2.34 27.85
C GLU A 111 -2.47 -1.06 27.05
N VAL A 112 -3.54 -0.26 26.92
CA VAL A 112 -3.50 1.01 26.18
C VAL A 112 -2.55 1.99 26.87
N LYS A 113 -2.60 2.14 28.20
CA LYS A 113 -1.67 3.01 28.95
C LYS A 113 -0.21 2.60 28.79
N ARG A 114 0.08 1.31 28.67
CA ARG A 114 1.45 0.81 28.46
C ARG A 114 2.00 1.10 27.07
N SER A 115 1.13 1.34 26.09
CA SER A 115 1.55 1.60 24.70
C SER A 115 2.16 2.99 24.48
N GLY A 116 2.05 3.89 25.47
CA GLY A 116 2.51 5.28 25.43
C GLY A 116 1.36 6.26 25.24
#